data_AF-A0AAW2T912-F1
#
_entry.id   AF-A0AAW2T912-F1
#
_cell.length_a   1.000
_cell.length_b   1.000
_cell.length_c   1.000
_cell.angle_alpha   90.00
_cell.angle_beta   90.00
_cell.angle_gamma   90.00
#
_symmetry.space_group_name_H-M   'P 1'
#
loop_
_entity.id
_entity.type
_entity.pdbx_description
1 polymer ?
#
loop_
_entity_poly.entity_id
_entity_poly.type
_entity_poly.pdbx_seq_one_letter_code
_entity_poly.pdbx_strand_id
1 'polypeptide(L)'
;MDERKSKKLNGCSSSISSGGWSRASNGGISSSGSYDTVWECVIPYVQDPRDRDAVSLVCKRWYDIDAITRKHVTMALCYTATPQRLSRRFPHLESLKLKGKPRAAMFNLIPEDWGGYVTPWVEEIVRSFGRMKVLHFRRMIVKDSDLVLLATSFGKVLEVLRLDKCSGFSTDGLLQIGRLCR
;
A
#
# COMPACT_ATOMS: atom_id res chain seq x y z
N MET A 1 43.70 -37.09 -24.59
CA MET A 1 42.36 -36.98 -24.02
C MET A 1 42.10 -35.50 -23.79
N ASP A 2 41.98 -34.77 -24.89
CA ASP A 2 40.71 -34.35 -25.56
C ASP A 2 40.35 -32.93 -25.10
N GLU A 3 40.93 -31.91 -25.75
CA GLU A 3 40.34 -31.17 -26.89
C GLU A 3 39.01 -30.47 -26.60
N ARG A 4 39.09 -29.14 -26.49
CA ARG A 4 37.97 -28.20 -26.56
C ARG A 4 37.28 -28.32 -27.92
N LYS A 5 35.96 -28.52 -27.92
CA LYS A 5 35.11 -28.25 -29.09
C LYS A 5 34.08 -27.16 -28.79
N SER A 6 34.32 -26.03 -29.42
CA SER A 6 33.33 -25.01 -29.76
C SER A 6 32.25 -25.61 -30.65
N LYS A 7 30.97 -25.31 -30.39
CA LYS A 7 29.89 -25.51 -31.36
C LYS A 7 28.97 -24.29 -31.41
N LYS A 8 28.83 -23.82 -32.64
CA LYS A 8 28.11 -22.64 -33.12
C LYS A 8 26.60 -22.73 -32.88
N LEU A 9 25.99 -21.56 -32.74
CA LEU A 9 24.58 -21.30 -32.98
C LEU A 9 24.19 -21.70 -34.41
N ASN A 10 23.07 -22.40 -34.55
CA ASN A 10 22.26 -22.42 -35.76
C ASN A 10 20.83 -22.08 -35.36
N GLY A 11 20.27 -21.06 -36.02
CA GLY A 11 18.87 -20.70 -35.90
C GLY A 11 17.96 -21.72 -36.59
N CYS A 12 16.71 -21.75 -36.14
CA CYS A 12 15.62 -22.35 -36.90
C CYS A 12 14.40 -21.44 -36.77
N SER A 13 14.05 -20.81 -37.89
CA SER A 13 12.78 -20.15 -38.13
C SER A 13 11.72 -21.21 -38.40
N SER A 14 10.52 -21.12 -37.81
CA SER A 14 9.26 -21.48 -38.48
C SER A 14 8.01 -21.27 -37.61
N SER A 15 7.12 -20.44 -38.16
CA SER A 15 5.65 -20.55 -38.21
C SER A 15 4.82 -20.74 -36.94
N ILE A 16 4.05 -19.69 -36.69
CA ILE A 16 2.74 -19.61 -36.04
C ILE A 16 1.84 -20.79 -36.46
N SER A 17 1.28 -21.49 -35.48
CA SER A 17 0.09 -22.34 -35.65
C SER A 17 -0.96 -21.96 -34.61
N SER A 18 -2.09 -21.49 -35.14
CA SER A 18 -3.33 -21.14 -34.47
C SER A 18 -4.05 -22.41 -34.00
N GLY A 19 -4.13 -22.62 -32.69
CA GLY A 19 -4.95 -23.65 -32.05
C GLY A 19 -5.97 -23.00 -31.11
N GLY A 20 -7.18 -22.75 -31.61
CA GLY A 20 -8.28 -22.19 -30.83
C GLY A 20 -8.79 -23.19 -29.79
N TRP A 21 -8.79 -22.77 -28.53
CA TRP A 21 -9.50 -23.47 -27.45
C TRP A 21 -10.78 -22.69 -27.18
N SER A 22 -11.86 -23.08 -27.87
CA SER A 22 -13.20 -22.58 -27.60
C SER A 22 -13.68 -23.14 -26.28
N ARG A 23 -13.57 -22.34 -25.21
CA ARG A 23 -14.18 -22.67 -23.92
C ARG A 23 -15.64 -22.24 -23.97
N ALA A 24 -16.53 -23.23 -24.09
CA ALA A 24 -17.96 -23.04 -24.08
C ALA A 24 -18.40 -22.23 -22.84
N SER A 25 -19.03 -21.09 -23.11
CA SER A 25 -19.68 -20.25 -22.11
C SER A 25 -20.90 -20.99 -21.57
N ASN A 26 -20.77 -21.65 -20.42
CA ASN A 26 -21.94 -22.12 -19.69
C ASN A 26 -22.50 -20.92 -18.93
N GLY A 27 -23.42 -20.21 -19.59
CA GLY A 27 -24.19 -19.09 -19.04
C GLY A 27 -25.16 -19.58 -17.97
N GLY A 28 -24.65 -19.81 -16.76
CA GLY A 28 -25.47 -19.74 -15.57
C GLY A 28 -25.71 -18.27 -15.24
N ILE A 29 -26.82 -17.71 -15.69
CA ILE A 29 -27.33 -16.44 -15.16
C ILE A 29 -27.74 -16.73 -13.72
N SER A 30 -26.78 -16.57 -12.79
CA SER A 30 -27.09 -16.45 -11.38
C SER A 30 -27.88 -15.15 -11.20
N SER A 31 -28.84 -15.17 -10.29
CA SER A 31 -29.75 -14.07 -9.95
C SER A 31 -29.06 -12.89 -9.25
N SER A 32 -27.85 -12.50 -9.67
CA SER A 32 -26.97 -11.49 -9.06
C SER A 32 -27.42 -10.02 -9.22
N GLY A 33 -28.67 -9.78 -9.59
CA GLY A 33 -29.11 -8.49 -10.14
C GLY A 33 -29.56 -7.40 -9.16
N SER A 34 -29.52 -7.60 -7.83
CA SER A 34 -30.03 -6.57 -6.89
C SER A 34 -29.29 -6.52 -5.55
N TYR A 35 -28.97 -7.66 -4.94
CA TYR A 35 -28.27 -7.69 -3.64
C TYR A 35 -26.77 -7.34 -3.75
N ASP A 36 -26.15 -7.56 -4.92
CA ASP A 36 -24.71 -7.31 -5.11
C ASP A 36 -24.36 -5.82 -5.13
N THR A 37 -25.33 -4.94 -5.38
CA THR A 37 -25.18 -3.48 -5.27
C THR A 37 -25.48 -2.97 -3.85
N VAL A 38 -26.37 -3.64 -3.11
CA VAL A 38 -26.67 -3.27 -1.72
C VAL A 38 -25.42 -3.33 -0.85
N TRP A 39 -24.58 -4.35 -1.03
CA TRP A 39 -23.34 -4.47 -0.26
C TRP A 39 -22.33 -3.37 -0.55
N GLU A 40 -22.31 -2.82 -1.78
CA GLU A 40 -21.50 -1.65 -2.11
C GLU A 40 -21.93 -0.40 -1.34
N CYS A 41 -23.22 -0.31 -0.97
CA CYS A 41 -23.75 0.75 -0.12
C CYS A 41 -23.54 0.46 1.37
N VAL A 42 -23.77 -0.77 1.83
CA VAL A 42 -23.77 -1.13 3.26
C VAL A 42 -22.37 -1.26 3.85
N ILE A 43 -21.46 -1.95 3.14
CA ILE A 43 -20.11 -2.23 3.66
C ILE A 43 -19.32 -0.96 4.04
N PRO A 44 -19.40 0.16 3.28
CA PRO A 44 -18.80 1.44 3.69
C PRO A 44 -19.24 1.98 5.05
N TYR A 45 -20.44 1.64 5.54
CA TYR A 45 -20.92 2.09 6.85
C TYR A 45 -20.30 1.29 8.01
N VAL A 46 -19.68 0.15 7.76
CA VAL A 46 -19.00 -0.64 8.78
C VAL A 46 -17.65 0.02 9.10
N GLN A 47 -17.56 0.70 10.25
CA GLN A 47 -16.36 1.45 10.62
C GLN A 47 -15.40 0.66 11.53
N ASP A 48 -15.88 -0.33 12.28
CA ASP A 48 -15.01 -1.09 13.19
C ASP A 48 -13.98 -1.91 12.39
N PRO A 49 -12.68 -1.82 12.74
CA PRO A 49 -11.66 -2.52 11.99
C PRO A 49 -11.83 -4.03 11.95
N ARG A 50 -12.27 -4.65 13.04
CA ARG A 50 -12.41 -6.11 13.17
C ARG A 50 -13.61 -6.62 12.39
N ASP A 51 -14.71 -5.87 12.37
CA ASP A 51 -15.89 -6.23 11.59
C ASP A 51 -15.57 -6.22 10.10
N ARG A 52 -14.79 -5.25 9.63
CA ARG A 52 -14.33 -5.20 8.24
C ARG A 52 -13.38 -6.33 7.89
N ASP A 53 -12.54 -6.76 8.83
CA ASP A 53 -11.68 -7.93 8.63
C ASP A 53 -12.56 -9.19 8.45
N ALA A 54 -13.62 -9.35 9.25
CA ALA A 54 -14.59 -10.44 9.08
C ALA A 54 -15.36 -10.34 7.75
N VAL A 55 -15.86 -9.17 7.38
CA VAL A 55 -16.53 -8.90 6.08
C VAL A 55 -15.65 -9.33 4.91
N SER A 56 -14.35 -9.03 4.96
CA SER A 56 -13.42 -9.34 3.89
C SER A 56 -13.21 -10.85 3.64
N LEU A 57 -13.59 -11.70 4.60
CA LEU A 57 -13.38 -13.15 4.54
C LEU A 57 -14.63 -13.94 4.13
N VAL A 58 -15.80 -13.29 3.99
CA VAL A 58 -17.07 -13.96 3.65
C VAL A 58 -17.03 -14.55 2.25
N CYS A 59 -16.66 -13.75 1.25
CA CYS A 59 -16.53 -14.19 -0.14
C CYS A 59 -15.65 -13.23 -0.94
N LYS A 60 -15.28 -13.63 -2.16
CA LYS A 60 -14.45 -12.80 -3.06
C LYS A 60 -15.07 -11.42 -3.34
N ARG A 61 -16.39 -11.37 -3.53
CA ARG A 61 -17.09 -10.09 -3.80
C ARG A 61 -16.97 -9.11 -2.64
N TRP A 62 -17.16 -9.58 -1.41
CA TRP A 62 -17.03 -8.75 -0.21
C TRP A 62 -15.57 -8.37 0.06
N TYR A 63 -14.63 -9.26 -0.23
CA TYR A 63 -13.20 -8.96 -0.22
C TYR A 63 -12.83 -7.79 -1.14
N ASP A 64 -13.41 -7.74 -2.34
CA ASP A 64 -13.19 -6.69 -3.33
C ASP A 64 -13.88 -5.38 -2.93
N ILE A 65 -15.12 -5.44 -2.42
CA ILE A 65 -15.81 -4.25 -1.90
C ILE A 65 -15.04 -3.68 -0.70
N ASP A 66 -14.54 -4.52 0.21
CA ASP A 66 -13.68 -4.09 1.32
C ASP A 66 -12.43 -3.35 0.83
N ALA A 67 -11.73 -3.92 -0.15
CA ALA A 67 -10.51 -3.35 -0.72
C ALA A 67 -10.70 -1.89 -1.15
N ILE A 68 -11.75 -1.61 -1.91
CA ILE A 68 -11.98 -0.30 -2.54
C ILE A 68 -12.67 0.70 -1.59
N THR A 69 -13.35 0.22 -0.54
CA THR A 69 -14.09 1.08 0.39
C THR A 69 -13.32 1.39 1.67
N ARG A 70 -12.30 0.61 2.03
CA ARG A 70 -11.52 0.80 3.26
C ARG A 70 -10.71 2.10 3.21
N LYS A 71 -11.04 3.02 4.12
CA LYS A 71 -10.44 4.37 4.16
C LYS A 71 -9.24 4.51 5.09
N HIS A 72 -9.21 3.73 6.17
CA HIS A 72 -8.14 3.78 7.17
C HIS A 72 -7.50 2.42 7.39
N VAL A 73 -6.17 2.39 7.47
CA VAL A 73 -5.39 1.21 7.90
C VAL A 73 -4.35 1.62 8.93
N THR A 74 -4.17 0.77 9.95
CA THR A 74 -3.05 0.84 10.88
C THR A 74 -2.17 -0.39 10.73
N MET A 75 -0.88 -0.19 10.46
CA MET A 75 0.13 -1.24 10.56
C MET A 75 0.88 -1.12 11.88
N ALA A 76 0.75 -2.15 12.73
CA ALA A 76 1.36 -2.18 14.05
C ALA A 76 2.90 -2.32 14.02
N LEU A 77 3.44 -2.79 12.90
CA LEU A 77 4.86 -2.90 12.61
C LEU A 77 5.05 -2.74 11.08
N CYS A 78 5.86 -1.77 10.65
CA CYS A 78 6.06 -1.45 9.23
C CYS A 78 6.81 -2.52 8.44
N TYR A 79 7.31 -3.56 9.10
CA TYR A 79 8.01 -4.68 8.45
C TYR A 79 7.11 -5.90 8.17
N THR A 80 5.83 -5.85 8.55
CA THR A 80 4.91 -7.00 8.38
C THR A 80 4.48 -7.23 6.93
N ALA A 81 4.55 -6.21 6.08
CA ALA A 81 4.23 -6.30 4.67
C ALA A 81 5.01 -5.22 3.90
N THR A 82 5.15 -5.43 2.59
CA THR A 82 5.72 -4.41 1.71
C THR A 82 4.71 -3.29 1.44
N PRO A 83 5.17 -2.06 1.16
CA PRO A 83 4.29 -0.97 0.77
C PRO A 83 3.38 -1.32 -0.42
N GLN A 84 3.92 -2.04 -1.42
CA GLN A 84 3.18 -2.46 -2.61
C GLN A 84 2.05 -3.43 -2.29
N ARG A 85 2.20 -4.29 -1.27
CA ARG A 85 1.11 -5.17 -0.83
C ARG A 85 -0.04 -4.37 -0.23
N LEU A 86 0.27 -3.31 0.52
CA LEU A 86 -0.74 -2.42 1.08
C LEU A 86 -1.52 -1.70 -0.02
N SER A 87 -0.84 -1.09 -0.97
CA SER A 87 -1.49 -0.31 -2.04
C SER A 87 -2.32 -1.17 -2.99
N ARG A 88 -1.86 -2.39 -3.30
CA ARG A 88 -2.65 -3.36 -4.06
C ARG A 88 -3.91 -3.80 -3.32
N ARG A 89 -3.84 -3.95 -1.99
CA ARG A 89 -4.98 -4.41 -1.18
C ARG A 89 -6.00 -3.31 -0.93
N PHE A 90 -5.55 -2.07 -0.70
CA PHE A 90 -6.41 -0.94 -0.35
C PHE A 90 -6.08 0.28 -1.21
N PRO A 91 -6.48 0.30 -2.49
CA PRO A 91 -6.06 1.32 -3.46
C PRO A 91 -6.61 2.73 -3.18
N HIS A 92 -7.64 2.86 -2.35
CA HIS A 92 -8.33 4.13 -2.08
C HIS A 92 -8.22 4.58 -0.62
N LEU A 93 -7.10 4.25 0.03
CA LEU A 93 -6.80 4.74 1.38
C LEU A 93 -6.74 6.26 1.41
N GLU A 94 -7.36 6.82 2.44
CA GLU A 94 -7.32 8.25 2.76
C GLU A 94 -6.56 8.50 4.07
N SER A 95 -6.39 7.47 4.90
CA SER A 95 -5.70 7.54 6.17
C SER A 95 -4.82 6.33 6.42
N LEU A 96 -3.56 6.57 6.80
CA LEU A 96 -2.60 5.51 7.10
C LEU A 96 -1.83 5.81 8.38
N LYS A 97 -1.75 4.80 9.25
CA LYS A 97 -0.91 4.82 10.45
C LYS A 97 0.12 3.71 10.38
N LEU A 98 1.40 4.08 10.47
CA LEU A 98 2.52 3.14 10.50
C LEU A 98 3.27 3.25 11.81
N LYS A 99 3.66 2.10 12.37
CA LYS A 99 4.52 2.03 13.55
C LYS A 99 5.84 1.36 13.16
N GLY A 100 6.96 1.98 13.54
CA GLY A 100 8.30 1.45 13.31
C GLY A 100 8.84 0.69 14.52
N LYS A 101 9.79 1.32 15.22
CA LYS A 101 10.53 0.75 16.35
C LYS A 101 9.59 0.16 17.42
N PRO A 102 9.99 -0.92 18.12
CA PRO A 102 9.19 -1.52 19.19
C PRO A 102 9.05 -0.57 20.38
N ARG A 103 8.20 -0.93 21.36
CA ARG A 103 7.91 -0.04 22.50
C ARG A 103 9.12 0.20 23.39
N ALA A 104 10.05 -0.75 23.42
CA ALA A 104 11.33 -0.65 24.09
C ALA A 104 12.16 0.58 23.67
N ALA A 105 11.99 1.09 22.44
CA ALA A 105 12.68 2.30 21.98
C ALA A 105 12.31 3.56 22.77
N MET A 106 11.15 3.58 23.44
CA MET A 106 10.77 4.69 24.33
C MET A 106 11.53 4.70 25.65
N PHE A 107 12.31 3.66 25.93
CA PHE A 107 13.08 3.48 27.16
C PHE A 107 14.58 3.39 26.85
N ASN A 108 15.03 3.89 25.69
CA ASN A 108 16.42 3.83 25.23
C ASN A 108 17.01 2.41 25.15
N LEU A 109 16.16 1.39 25.03
CA LEU A 109 16.57 -0.02 24.95
C LEU A 109 16.82 -0.50 23.51
N ILE A 110 16.66 0.38 22.52
CA ILE A 110 16.76 0.05 21.10
C ILE A 110 17.70 1.07 20.45
N PRO A 111 18.69 0.62 19.65
CA PRO A 111 19.57 1.51 18.91
C PRO A 111 18.81 2.49 18.01
N GLU A 112 19.40 3.66 17.78
CA GLU A 112 18.76 4.68 16.93
C GLU A 112 18.62 4.25 15.47
N ASP A 113 19.59 3.48 14.97
CA ASP A 113 19.68 2.94 13.62
C ASP A 113 18.95 1.60 13.43
N TRP A 114 18.21 1.12 14.44
CA TRP A 114 17.46 -0.15 14.40
C TRP A 114 16.57 -0.31 13.16
N GLY A 115 16.05 0.81 12.64
CA GLY A 115 15.20 0.86 11.47
C GLY A 115 13.87 1.55 11.71
N GLY A 116 12.87 1.22 10.90
CA GLY A 116 11.60 1.92 10.81
C GLY A 116 11.67 3.14 9.88
N TYR A 117 12.44 3.05 8.79
CA TYR A 117 12.54 4.12 7.79
C TYR A 117 11.22 4.31 7.04
N VAL A 118 10.80 5.56 6.91
CA VAL A 118 9.54 5.94 6.24
C VAL A 118 9.69 6.05 4.72
N THR A 119 10.88 6.36 4.20
CA THR A 119 11.15 6.56 2.77
C THR A 119 10.42 5.59 1.81
N PRO A 120 10.55 4.25 1.92
CA PRO A 120 9.87 3.33 1.00
C PRO A 120 8.34 3.37 1.10
N TRP A 121 7.81 3.75 2.26
CA TRP A 121 6.38 3.96 2.44
C TRP A 121 5.92 5.25 1.78
N VAL A 122 6.67 6.35 1.93
CA VAL A 122 6.34 7.63 1.31
C VAL A 122 6.38 7.55 -0.22
N GLU A 123 7.42 6.92 -0.79
CA GLU A 123 7.52 6.70 -2.24
C GLU A 123 6.29 5.94 -2.77
N GLU A 124 5.89 4.87 -2.07
CA GLU A 124 4.70 4.11 -2.43
C GLU A 124 3.42 4.92 -2.28
N ILE A 125 3.29 5.68 -1.20
CA ILE A 125 2.10 6.46 -0.89
C ILE A 125 1.88 7.51 -1.97
N VAL A 126 2.92 8.25 -2.34
CA VAL A 126 2.88 9.24 -3.41
C VAL A 126 2.56 8.59 -4.75
N ARG A 127 3.14 7.42 -5.03
CA ARG A 127 2.91 6.70 -6.29
C ARG A 127 1.49 6.14 -6.43
N SER A 128 0.90 5.66 -5.34
CA SER A 128 -0.31 4.82 -5.40
C SER A 128 -1.57 5.49 -4.84
N PHE A 129 -1.45 6.45 -3.92
CA PHE A 129 -2.61 7.00 -3.20
C PHE A 129 -2.84 8.47 -3.52
N GLY A 130 -3.57 8.79 -4.58
CA GLY A 130 -3.87 10.19 -4.96
C GLY A 130 -4.80 10.97 -4.00
N ARG A 131 -5.28 10.36 -2.91
CA ARG A 131 -6.26 10.94 -1.97
C ARG A 131 -5.83 10.82 -0.51
N MET A 132 -4.53 10.71 -0.26
CA MET A 132 -4.02 10.59 1.11
C MET A 132 -4.23 11.90 1.88
N LYS A 133 -5.09 11.87 2.91
CA LYS A 133 -5.42 13.02 3.75
C LYS A 133 -4.72 12.97 5.10
N VAL A 134 -4.56 11.78 5.67
CA VAL A 134 -4.07 11.60 7.04
C VAL A 134 -2.92 10.62 7.08
N LEU A 135 -1.74 11.09 7.47
CA LEU A 135 -0.56 10.27 7.70
C LEU A 135 -0.15 10.32 9.16
N HIS A 136 0.09 9.16 9.75
CA HIS A 136 0.55 9.03 11.12
C HIS A 136 1.73 8.06 11.18
N PHE A 137 2.93 8.62 11.31
CA PHE A 137 4.14 7.85 11.56
C PHE A 137 4.42 7.84 13.06
N ARG A 138 4.63 6.65 13.63
CA ARG A 138 4.91 6.48 15.06
C ARG A 138 6.17 5.69 15.29
N ARG A 139 7.16 6.29 15.97
CA ARG A 139 8.48 5.70 16.24
C ARG A 139 9.16 5.24 14.96
N MET A 140 9.19 6.13 13.97
CA MET A 140 9.79 5.88 12.67
C MET A 140 10.90 6.89 12.40
N ILE A 141 11.81 6.53 11.50
CA ILE A 141 12.87 7.42 11.01
C ILE A 141 12.33 8.11 9.75
N VAL A 142 12.19 9.43 9.83
CA VAL A 142 11.65 10.30 8.79
C VAL A 142 12.74 11.28 8.39
N LYS A 143 13.08 11.36 7.12
CA LYS A 143 14.07 12.33 6.61
C LYS A 143 13.39 13.59 6.08
N ASP A 144 14.13 14.68 6.00
CA ASP A 144 13.63 15.91 5.38
C ASP A 144 13.21 15.67 3.91
N SER A 145 13.93 14.83 3.18
CA SER A 145 13.56 14.42 1.81
C SER A 145 12.19 13.76 1.74
N ASP A 146 11.82 12.96 2.76
CA ASP A 146 10.52 12.30 2.83
C ASP A 146 9.41 13.34 3.05
N LEU A 147 9.66 14.32 3.93
CA LEU A 147 8.73 15.43 4.21
C LEU A 147 8.54 16.34 3.00
N VAL A 148 9.63 16.69 2.30
CA VAL A 148 9.57 17.46 1.07
C VAL A 148 8.75 16.73 0.01
N LEU A 149 9.00 15.43 -0.17
CA LEU A 149 8.26 14.62 -1.15
C LEU A 149 6.76 14.54 -0.82
N LEU A 150 6.39 14.37 0.46
CA LEU A 150 4.99 14.44 0.88
C LEU A 150 4.37 15.81 0.60
N ALA A 151 5.09 16.89 0.95
CA ALA A 151 4.62 18.26 0.82
C ALA A 151 4.35 18.63 -0.64
N THR A 152 5.27 18.30 -1.54
CA THR A 152 5.15 18.60 -2.98
C THR A 152 4.11 17.73 -3.68
N SER A 153 3.91 16.50 -3.22
CA SER A 153 2.99 15.55 -3.86
C SER A 153 1.54 15.76 -3.46
N PHE A 154 1.27 16.01 -2.18
CA PHE A 154 -0.10 16.13 -1.67
C PHE A 154 -0.54 17.57 -1.47
N GLY A 155 0.38 18.49 -1.13
CA GLY A 155 0.05 19.88 -0.83
C GLY A 155 -1.16 19.98 0.09
N LYS A 156 -2.18 20.75 -0.34
CA LYS A 156 -3.43 20.98 0.40
C LYS A 156 -4.31 19.74 0.63
N VAL A 157 -4.05 18.63 -0.06
CA VAL A 157 -4.79 17.37 0.14
C VAL A 157 -4.41 16.72 1.47
N LEU A 158 -3.17 16.93 1.94
CA LEU A 158 -2.70 16.37 3.21
C LEU A 158 -3.23 17.23 4.37
N GLU A 159 -4.35 16.82 4.94
CA GLU A 159 -5.03 17.50 6.05
C GLU A 159 -4.30 17.29 7.39
N VAL A 160 -3.74 16.10 7.64
CA VAL A 160 -3.14 15.75 8.93
C VAL A 160 -1.86 14.96 8.74
N LEU A 161 -0.74 15.51 9.23
CA LEU A 161 0.52 14.78 9.39
C LEU A 161 0.88 14.67 10.88
N ARG A 162 1.00 13.45 11.39
CA ARG A 162 1.42 13.16 12.77
C ARG A 162 2.77 12.45 12.79
N LEU A 163 3.76 13.11 13.39
CA LEU A 163 5.10 12.58 13.66
C LEU A 163 5.19 12.21 15.17
N ASP A 164 4.67 11.05 15.56
CA ASP A 164 4.59 10.61 16.97
C ASP A 164 5.88 9.89 17.39
N LYS A 165 6.77 10.61 18.09
CA LYS A 165 8.08 10.08 18.54
C LYS A 165 8.95 9.61 17.37
N CYS A 166 8.93 10.34 16.27
CA CYS A 166 9.80 10.10 15.12
C CYS A 166 11.16 10.80 15.30
N SER A 167 12.16 10.37 14.53
CA SER A 167 13.50 10.99 14.49
C SER A 167 14.00 11.11 13.04
N GLY A 168 15.09 11.85 12.82
CA GLY A 168 15.79 11.93 11.52
C GLY A 168 15.44 13.13 10.63
N PHE A 169 14.53 14.00 11.05
CA PHE A 169 14.13 15.22 10.33
C PHE A 169 14.59 16.47 11.08
N SER A 170 14.63 17.60 10.38
CA SER A 170 14.98 18.90 10.90
C SER A 170 13.84 19.91 10.73
N THR A 171 14.08 21.16 11.12
CA THR A 171 13.15 22.26 10.89
C THR A 171 12.93 22.56 9.41
N ASP A 172 13.87 22.20 8.53
CA ASP A 172 13.79 22.49 7.10
C ASP A 172 12.70 21.64 6.43
N GLY A 173 12.60 20.35 6.80
CA GLY A 173 11.51 19.48 6.35
C GLY A 173 10.14 19.96 6.84
N LEU A 174 10.06 20.42 8.10
CA LEU A 174 8.82 20.97 8.67
C LEU A 174 8.39 22.26 7.97
N LEU A 175 9.36 23.13 7.63
CA LEU A 175 9.10 24.37 6.91
C LEU A 175 8.44 24.10 5.55
N GLN A 176 8.84 23.05 4.84
CA GLN A 176 8.22 22.68 3.55
C GLN A 176 6.77 22.24 3.73
N ILE A 177 6.47 21.43 4.75
CA ILE A 177 5.10 21.02 5.08
C ILE A 177 4.24 22.25 5.39
N GLY A 178 4.70 23.16 6.25
CA GLY A 178 3.96 24.36 6.62
C GLY A 178 3.75 25.37 5.48
N ARG A 179 4.58 25.30 4.43
CA ARG A 179 4.44 26.14 3.23
C ARG A 179 3.45 25.56 2.23
N LEU A 180 3.50 24.25 1.98
CA LEU A 180 2.78 23.60 0.87
C LEU A 180 1.46 22.94 1.29
N CYS A 181 1.33 22.50 2.54
CA CYS A 181 0.15 21.82 3.08
C CYS A 181 -0.66 22.76 3.99
N ARG A 182 -1.20 23.83 3.41
CA ARG A 182 -2.07 24.81 4.09
C ARG A 182 -3.55 24.51 3.95
#